data_AF-A0A3N1DBA8-F1
#
_entry.id   AF-A0A3N1DBA8-F1
#
_cell.length_a   1.000
_cell.length_b   1.000
_cell.length_c   1.000
_cell.angle_alpha   90.00
_cell.angle_beta   90.00
_cell.angle_gamma   90.00
#
_symmetry.space_group_name_H-M   'P 1'
#
loop_
_entity.id
_entity.type
_entity.pdbx_description
1 polymer ?
#
loop_
_entity_poly.entity_id
_entity_poly.type
_entity_poly.pdbx_seq_one_letter_code
_entity_poly.pdbx_strand_id
1 'polypeptide(L)'
;MRVRPAVHLFLAALLVLPVKACAAGADGIGPTGLDDVCAAYVDLARVYDGPNSIPGREVFTALAELGEVATRYPDDPDIGDAGPKIAEMAERDSLDPLELSFTVAPIMIACNDRAA
;
A
#
# COMPACT_ATOMS: atom_id res chain seq x y z
N MET A 1 -36.48 38.40 46.95
CA MET A 1 -36.82 38.87 45.59
C MET A 1 -36.34 37.83 44.59
N ARG A 2 -37.19 37.48 43.62
CA ARG A 2 -36.91 36.57 42.50
C ARG A 2 -36.01 37.26 41.47
N VAL A 3 -34.97 36.57 40.97
CA VAL A 3 -34.63 36.50 39.54
C VAL A 3 -33.93 35.14 39.27
N ARG A 4 -34.51 34.35 38.36
CA ARG A 4 -33.89 33.27 37.56
C ARG A 4 -33.90 33.78 36.10
N PRO A 5 -33.25 33.17 35.08
CA PRO A 5 -32.19 32.13 35.04
C PRO A 5 -31.04 32.52 34.06
N ALA A 6 -29.97 31.74 33.97
CA ALA A 6 -29.19 31.64 32.73
C ALA A 6 -28.50 30.29 32.66
N VAL A 7 -29.18 29.38 31.94
CA VAL A 7 -28.62 28.15 31.41
C VAL A 7 -27.64 28.54 30.32
N HIS A 8 -26.36 28.21 30.47
CA HIS A 8 -25.48 28.05 29.32
C HIS A 8 -24.84 26.67 29.39
N LEU A 9 -25.47 25.75 28.65
CA LEU A 9 -24.82 24.60 28.05
C LEU A 9 -23.48 25.05 27.45
N PHE A 10 -22.36 24.58 28.00
CA PHE A 10 -21.16 24.39 27.19
C PHE A 10 -21.14 22.94 26.75
N LEU A 11 -21.88 22.69 25.67
CA LEU A 11 -21.81 21.48 24.87
C LEU A 11 -20.49 21.54 24.08
N ALA A 12 -19.37 21.15 24.68
CA ALA A 12 -18.15 20.89 23.92
C ALA A 12 -18.33 19.51 23.25
N ALA A 13 -19.02 19.53 22.11
CA ALA A 13 -19.18 18.35 21.27
C ALA A 13 -17.80 17.87 20.82
N LEU A 14 -17.51 16.60 21.11
CA LEU A 14 -16.46 15.83 20.46
C LEU A 14 -16.64 15.94 18.95
N LEU A 15 -15.78 16.71 18.28
CA LEU A 15 -15.46 16.49 16.87
C LEU A 15 -14.25 15.57 16.83
N VAL A 16 -14.47 14.29 17.13
CA VAL A 16 -13.61 13.23 16.60
C VAL A 16 -14.02 13.12 15.14
N LEU A 17 -13.35 13.90 14.30
CA LEU A 17 -13.39 13.69 12.86
C LEU A 17 -12.67 12.37 12.61
N PRO A 18 -13.33 11.33 12.06
CA PRO A 18 -12.59 10.25 11.43
C PRO A 18 -11.91 10.88 10.23
N VAL A 19 -10.62 11.18 10.35
CA VAL A 19 -9.78 11.52 9.22
C VAL A 19 -9.72 10.25 8.38
N LYS A 20 -10.67 10.12 7.43
CA LYS A 20 -10.48 9.31 6.24
C LYS A 20 -9.27 9.93 5.54
N ALA A 21 -8.09 9.41 5.86
CA ALA A 21 -6.89 9.67 5.11
C ALA A 21 -7.05 9.02 3.73
N CYS A 22 -7.78 9.69 2.84
CA CYS A 22 -7.51 9.57 1.42
C CYS A 22 -6.19 10.31 1.19
N ALA A 23 -5.08 9.58 1.25
CA ALA A 23 -3.78 10.05 0.79
C ALA A 23 -3.26 9.08 -0.29
N ALA A 24 -4.04 8.97 -1.37
CA ALA A 24 -3.49 8.65 -2.66
C ALA A 24 -2.74 9.90 -3.14
N GLY A 25 -1.42 9.92 -2.99
CA GLY A 25 -0.61 11.07 -3.39
C GLY A 25 0.78 11.07 -2.77
N ALA A 26 1.69 10.30 -3.39
CA ALA A 26 3.07 10.68 -3.70
C ALA A 26 3.73 11.78 -2.83
N ASP A 27 4.11 11.44 -1.60
CA ASP A 27 5.21 12.03 -0.83
C ASP A 27 5.53 11.03 0.31
N GLY A 28 6.19 9.92 -0.06
CA GLY A 28 6.38 8.72 0.75
C GLY A 28 7.25 8.94 2.00
N ILE A 29 6.67 9.49 3.05
CA ILE A 29 7.30 9.60 4.38
C ILE A 29 6.33 9.02 5.42
N GLY A 30 6.18 7.70 5.46
CA GLY A 30 5.35 7.02 6.46
C GLY A 30 5.09 5.54 6.18
N PRO A 31 4.61 4.78 7.18
CA PRO A 31 4.24 3.38 6.98
C PRO A 31 3.07 3.26 6.00
N THR A 32 3.05 2.18 5.21
CA THR A 32 1.94 1.79 4.32
C THR A 32 1.00 0.81 5.01
N GLY A 33 -0.22 0.69 4.50
CA GLY A 33 -1.15 -0.37 4.89
C GLY A 33 -1.12 -1.55 3.91
N LEU A 34 -1.70 -2.68 4.32
CA LEU A 34 -1.88 -3.86 3.45
C LEU A 34 -2.69 -3.51 2.19
N ASP A 35 -3.59 -2.53 2.28
CA ASP A 35 -4.36 -2.02 1.14
C ASP A 35 -3.49 -1.42 0.04
N ASP A 36 -2.46 -0.66 0.43
CA ASP A 36 -1.54 -0.03 -0.53
C ASP A 36 -0.64 -1.09 -1.18
N VAL A 37 -0.14 -2.05 -0.38
CA VAL A 37 0.68 -3.17 -0.87
C VAL A 37 -0.10 -4.02 -1.88
N CYS A 38 -1.34 -4.38 -1.56
CA CYS A 38 -2.17 -5.17 -2.45
C CYS A 38 -2.60 -4.41 -3.71
N ALA A 39 -2.84 -3.10 -3.62
CA ALA A 39 -3.11 -2.27 -4.79
C ALA A 39 -1.93 -2.27 -5.76
N ALA A 40 -0.72 -2.01 -5.27
CA ALA A 40 0.51 -2.05 -6.09
C ALA A 40 0.77 -3.45 -6.68
N TYR A 41 0.48 -4.52 -5.93
CA TYR A 41 0.60 -5.88 -6.43
C TYR A 41 -0.37 -6.17 -7.58
N VAL A 42 -1.62 -5.72 -7.47
CA VAL A 42 -2.61 -5.84 -8.55
C VAL A 42 -2.18 -5.03 -9.78
N ASP A 43 -1.61 -3.85 -9.59
CA ASP A 43 -1.09 -3.04 -10.69
C ASP A 43 0.07 -3.73 -11.40
N LEU A 44 1.00 -4.33 -10.66
CA LEU A 44 2.04 -5.19 -11.23
C LEU A 44 1.46 -6.36 -12.02
N ALA A 45 0.51 -7.10 -11.45
CA ALA A 45 -0.11 -8.25 -12.12
C ALA A 45 -0.82 -7.82 -13.42
N ARG A 46 -1.49 -6.67 -13.41
CA ARG A 46 -2.17 -6.11 -14.59
C ARG A 46 -1.20 -5.81 -15.73
N VAL A 47 -0.04 -5.22 -15.44
CA VAL A 47 0.96 -4.89 -16.49
C VAL A 47 1.78 -6.12 -16.90
N TYR A 48 1.97 -7.08 -16.00
CA TYR A 48 2.75 -8.29 -16.25
C TYR A 48 1.96 -9.36 -17.02
N ASP A 49 0.70 -9.63 -16.65
CA ASP A 49 -0.15 -10.67 -17.24
C ASP A 49 -1.11 -10.15 -18.34
N GLY A 50 -1.01 -8.86 -18.68
CA GLY A 50 -1.89 -8.24 -19.67
C GLY A 50 -1.76 -8.85 -21.08
N PRO A 51 -2.85 -8.92 -21.87
CA PRO A 51 -2.76 -9.36 -23.26
C PRO A 51 -1.86 -8.39 -24.03
N ASN A 52 -0.72 -8.88 -24.53
CA ASN A 52 0.38 -8.13 -25.18
C ASN A 52 1.45 -7.53 -24.25
N SER A 53 1.59 -8.00 -23.01
CA SER A 53 2.70 -7.60 -22.15
C SER A 53 4.04 -8.08 -22.71
N ILE A 54 4.83 -7.15 -23.23
CA ILE A 54 6.29 -7.33 -23.35
C ILE A 54 6.85 -6.73 -22.06
N PRO A 55 7.60 -7.50 -21.24
CA PRO A 55 8.26 -6.96 -20.06
C PRO A 55 9.07 -5.73 -20.48
N GLY A 56 8.58 -4.57 -20.11
CA GLY A 56 9.09 -3.29 -20.53
C GLY A 56 9.06 -2.32 -19.37
N ARG A 57 9.32 -1.05 -19.65
CA ARG A 57 9.41 0.01 -18.63
C ARG A 57 8.23 0.04 -17.65
N GLU A 58 7.02 -0.31 -18.09
CA GLU A 58 5.83 -0.34 -17.23
C GLU A 58 5.93 -1.41 -16.13
N VAL A 59 6.44 -2.61 -16.44
CA VAL A 59 6.64 -3.69 -15.44
C VAL A 59 7.68 -3.27 -14.42
N PHE A 60 8.81 -2.73 -14.86
CA PHE A 60 9.86 -2.25 -13.94
C PHE A 60 9.39 -1.06 -13.09
N THR A 61 8.55 -0.17 -13.63
CA THR A 61 7.93 0.92 -12.86
C THR A 61 7.00 0.37 -11.78
N ALA A 62 6.16 -0.61 -12.12
CA ALA A 62 5.26 -1.26 -11.16
C ALA A 62 6.03 -2.04 -10.08
N LEU A 63 7.17 -2.66 -10.43
CA LEU A 63 8.07 -3.29 -9.46
C LEU A 63 8.67 -2.26 -8.49
N ALA A 64 9.14 -1.11 -8.99
CA ALA A 64 9.69 -0.07 -8.11
C ALA A 64 8.63 0.41 -7.10
N GLU A 65 7.40 0.65 -7.58
CA GLU A 65 6.28 1.05 -6.74
C GLU A 65 5.93 -0.03 -5.70
N LEU A 66 5.77 -1.28 -6.13
CA LEU A 66 5.50 -2.41 -5.23
C LEU A 66 6.59 -2.58 -4.18
N GLY A 67 7.86 -2.49 -4.59
CA GLY A 67 9.01 -2.59 -3.70
C GLY A 67 9.00 -1.50 -2.64
N GLU A 68 8.75 -0.24 -3.03
CA GLU A 68 8.67 0.88 -2.11
C GLU A 68 7.54 0.71 -1.08
N VAL A 69 6.33 0.37 -1.53
CA VAL A 69 5.19 0.22 -0.60
C VAL A 69 5.36 -0.99 0.32
N ALA A 70 5.93 -2.09 -0.18
CA ALA A 70 6.18 -3.28 0.62
C ALA A 70 7.28 -3.03 1.68
N THR A 71 8.36 -2.32 1.34
CA THR A 71 9.40 -1.92 2.30
C THR A 71 8.86 -1.09 3.46
N ARG A 72 7.82 -0.29 3.21
CA ARG A 72 7.19 0.57 4.23
C ARG A 72 6.09 -0.12 5.03
N TYR A 73 5.79 -1.39 4.76
CA TYR A 73 4.74 -2.13 5.46
C TYR A 73 5.29 -2.72 6.78
N PRO A 74 4.78 -2.31 7.95
CA PRO A 74 5.38 -2.68 9.23
C PRO A 74 4.85 -3.98 9.85
N ASP A 75 3.70 -4.46 9.38
CA ASP A 75 2.93 -5.48 10.10
C ASP A 75 3.29 -6.93 9.72
N ASP A 76 4.04 -7.12 8.62
CA ASP A 76 4.54 -8.43 8.19
C ASP A 76 6.02 -8.33 7.74
N PRO A 77 6.95 -8.98 8.45
CA PRO A 77 8.37 -8.94 8.10
C PRO A 77 8.68 -9.62 6.77
N ASP A 78 7.91 -10.63 6.34
CA ASP A 78 8.15 -11.32 5.07
C ASP A 78 7.81 -10.40 3.88
N ILE A 79 6.79 -9.55 4.03
CA ILE A 79 6.47 -8.48 3.05
C ILE A 79 7.53 -7.38 3.11
N GLY A 80 7.91 -6.94 4.32
CA GLY A 80 8.96 -5.94 4.51
C GLY A 80 10.30 -6.34 3.89
N ASP A 81 10.68 -7.61 4.02
CA ASP A 81 11.91 -8.18 3.46
C ASP A 81 11.82 -8.47 1.94
N ALA A 82 10.60 -8.67 1.42
CA ALA A 82 10.37 -8.78 -0.02
C ALA A 82 10.54 -7.42 -0.72
N GLY A 83 10.12 -6.31 -0.08
CA GLY A 83 10.16 -4.97 -0.67
C GLY A 83 11.51 -4.57 -1.29
N PRO A 84 12.63 -4.63 -0.55
CA PRO A 84 13.95 -4.28 -1.09
C PRO A 84 14.39 -5.18 -2.26
N LYS A 85 14.03 -6.47 -2.23
CA LYS A 85 14.34 -7.41 -3.32
C LYS A 85 13.55 -7.07 -4.58
N ILE A 86 12.27 -6.71 -4.42
CA ILE A 86 11.42 -6.26 -5.53
C ILE A 86 11.95 -4.94 -6.12
N ALA A 87 12.37 -4.00 -5.26
CA ALA A 87 12.98 -2.74 -5.71
C ALA A 87 14.28 -2.97 -6.49
N GLU A 88 15.14 -3.89 -6.04
CA GLU A 88 16.34 -4.30 -6.78
C GLU A 88 15.99 -4.90 -8.16
N MET A 89 14.92 -5.72 -8.24
CA MET A 89 14.46 -6.25 -9.52
C MET A 89 14.00 -5.17 -10.50
N ALA A 90 13.46 -4.05 -10.00
CA ALA A 90 13.05 -2.91 -10.80
C ALA A 90 14.21 -2.20 -11.52
N GLU A 91 15.43 -2.33 -11.01
CA GLU A 91 16.62 -1.68 -11.55
C GLU A 91 17.36 -2.53 -12.61
N ARG A 92 16.88 -3.76 -12.88
CA ARG A 92 17.53 -4.70 -13.81
C ARG A 92 17.12 -4.47 -15.26
N ASP A 93 17.98 -4.90 -16.18
CA ASP A 93 17.69 -4.89 -17.63
C ASP A 93 16.73 -5.99 -18.08
N SER A 94 16.55 -7.02 -17.24
CA SER A 94 15.69 -8.17 -17.54
C SER A 94 15.14 -8.77 -16.25
N LEU A 95 13.99 -9.42 -16.40
CA LEU A 95 13.25 -10.05 -15.30
C LEU A 95 13.25 -11.56 -15.47
N ASP A 96 13.57 -12.29 -14.39
CA ASP A 96 13.35 -13.74 -14.32
C ASP A 96 11.96 -14.00 -13.72
N PRO A 97 11.03 -14.62 -14.47
CA PRO A 97 9.68 -14.92 -13.98
C PRO A 97 9.64 -15.78 -12.72
N LEU A 98 10.57 -16.73 -12.59
CA LEU A 98 10.62 -17.63 -11.45
C LEU A 98 11.08 -16.89 -10.20
N GLU A 99 12.13 -16.08 -10.33
CA GLU A 99 12.61 -15.21 -9.26
C GLU A 99 11.53 -14.22 -8.82
N LEU A 100 10.83 -13.60 -9.78
CA LEU A 100 9.69 -12.73 -9.49
C LEU A 100 8.65 -13.45 -8.64
N SER A 101 8.23 -14.64 -9.09
CA SER A 101 7.16 -15.41 -8.44
C SER A 101 7.47 -15.75 -6.99
N PHE A 102 8.73 -16.10 -6.69
CA PHE A 102 9.15 -16.37 -5.31
C PHE A 102 9.26 -15.10 -4.48
N THR A 103 9.74 -14.01 -5.08
CA THR A 103 9.94 -12.75 -4.37
C THR A 103 8.61 -12.11 -3.97
N VAL A 104 7.60 -12.16 -4.83
CA VAL A 104 6.27 -11.58 -4.55
C VAL A 104 5.33 -12.52 -3.80
N ALA A 105 5.72 -13.78 -3.56
CA ALA A 105 4.85 -14.78 -2.93
C ALA A 105 4.26 -14.37 -1.57
N PRO A 106 5.03 -13.78 -0.62
CA PRO A 106 4.47 -13.32 0.65
C PRO A 106 3.35 -12.29 0.47
N ILE A 107 3.53 -11.36 -0.47
CA ILE A 107 2.55 -10.33 -0.80
C ILE A 107 1.29 -10.95 -1.41
N MET A 108 1.46 -11.86 -2.37
CA MET A 108 0.35 -12.59 -2.98
C MET A 108 -0.48 -13.34 -1.93
N ILE A 109 0.17 -14.06 -1.01
CA ILE A 109 -0.50 -14.81 0.05
C ILE A 109 -1.32 -13.86 0.93
N ALA A 110 -0.72 -12.78 1.42
CA ALA A 110 -1.41 -11.82 2.27
C ALA A 110 -2.61 -11.15 1.58
N CYS A 111 -2.49 -10.83 0.29
CA CYS A 111 -3.58 -10.24 -0.49
C CYS A 111 -4.73 -11.22 -0.77
N ASN A 112 -4.42 -12.51 -0.94
CA ASN A 112 -5.44 -13.55 -1.11
C ASN A 112 -6.17 -13.84 0.21
N ASP A 113 -5.45 -13.92 1.33
CA ASP A 113 -6.04 -14.17 2.65
C ASP A 113 -7.00 -13.05 3.09
N ARG A 114 -6.73 -11.81 2.66
CA ARG A 114 -7.65 -10.67 2.85
C ARG A 114 -8.97 -10.83 2.09
N ALA A 115 -8.94 -11.45 0.92
CA ALA A 115 -10.11 -11.58 0.03
C ALA A 115 -11.02 -12.76 0.40
N ALA A 116 -10.59 -13.62 1.31
CA ALA A 116 -11.31 -14.79 1.82
C ALA A 116 -12.23 -14.45 3.00
#